data_AF-X0YR43-F1
#
_entry.id   AF-X0YR43-F1
#
_cell.length_a   1.000
_cell.length_b   1.000
_cell.length_c   1.000
_cell.angle_alpha   90.00
_cell.angle_beta   90.00
_cell.angle_gamma   90.00
#
_symmetry.space_group_name_H-M   'P 1'
#
loop_
_entity.id
_entity.type
_entity.pdbx_description
1 polymer ?
#
loop_
_entity_poly.entity_id
_entity_poly.type
_entity_poly.pdbx_seq_one_letter_code
_entity_poly.pdbx_strand_id
1 'polypeptide(L)'
;MLRMTRVLQPGIAAPSFVLPDANSGREVSLEEYTGRKVVLVFIPSNPRGPLVEQLGEYQAKMPAFEEQGAALLGVSDATKNELERLTANQGMKFGLMSDSNPPGAISRHYGATSTDDQ
;
A
#
# COMPACT_ATOMS: atom_id res chain seq x y z
N MET A 1 -12.48 -10.55 -25.16
CA MET A 1 -11.08 -10.08 -25.20
C MET A 1 -10.62 -9.99 -23.75
N LEU A 2 -9.81 -10.93 -23.28
CA LEU A 2 -9.39 -11.02 -21.86
C LEU A 2 -8.32 -9.96 -21.62
N ARG A 3 -8.60 -8.93 -20.80
CA ARG A 3 -7.54 -8.03 -20.32
C ARG A 3 -6.74 -8.77 -19.26
N MET A 4 -5.58 -9.29 -19.65
CA MET A 4 -4.59 -9.75 -18.68
C MET A 4 -3.95 -8.51 -18.04
N THR A 5 -4.47 -8.08 -16.90
CA THR A 5 -3.85 -7.02 -16.10
C THR A 5 -2.55 -7.59 -15.54
N ARG A 6 -1.41 -7.26 -16.16
CA ARG A 6 -0.09 -7.68 -15.70
C ARG A 6 0.41 -6.67 -14.68
N VAL A 7 0.98 -7.16 -13.57
CA VAL A 7 1.69 -6.34 -12.58
C VAL A 7 2.63 -5.35 -13.28
N LEU A 8 2.69 -4.11 -12.80
CA LEU A 8 3.54 -3.05 -13.34
C LEU A 8 4.97 -3.57 -13.56
N GLN A 9 5.50 -3.38 -14.76
CA GLN A 9 6.81 -3.92 -15.14
C GLN A 9 7.93 -2.93 -14.80
N PRO A 10 9.16 -3.41 -14.50
CA PRO A 10 10.32 -2.54 -14.28
C PRO A 10 10.56 -1.58 -15.46
N GLY A 11 10.99 -0.36 -15.15
CA GLY A 11 11.23 0.70 -16.15
C GLY A 11 9.99 1.48 -16.57
N ILE A 12 8.78 1.03 -16.19
CA ILE A 12 7.56 1.82 -16.35
C ILE A 12 7.43 2.80 -15.19
N ALA A 13 7.04 4.03 -15.50
CA ALA A 13 6.77 5.05 -14.49
C ALA A 13 5.67 4.57 -13.53
N ALA A 14 5.91 4.71 -12.22
CA ALA A 14 4.95 4.39 -11.20
C ALA A 14 3.71 5.30 -11.32
N PRO A 15 2.48 4.76 -11.44
CA PRO A 15 1.27 5.57 -11.45
C PRO A 15 1.19 6.47 -10.21
N SER A 16 0.94 7.76 -10.42
CA SER A 16 0.76 8.69 -9.30
C SER A 16 -0.52 8.37 -8.52
N PHE A 17 -0.51 8.72 -7.24
CA PHE A 17 -1.68 8.65 -6.39
C PHE A 17 -1.64 9.75 -5.33
N VAL A 18 -2.81 10.10 -4.84
CA VAL A 18 -3.03 10.87 -3.61
C VAL A 18 -4.05 10.06 -2.80
N LEU A 19 -3.64 9.54 -1.65
CA LEU A 19 -4.49 8.66 -0.84
C LEU A 19 -4.48 9.09 0.62
N PRO A 20 -5.60 8.91 1.35
CA PRO A 20 -5.64 9.15 2.78
C PRO A 20 -4.80 8.12 3.55
N ASP A 21 -3.93 8.60 4.43
CA ASP A 21 -3.17 7.78 5.37
C ASP A 21 -3.98 7.53 6.66
N ALA A 22 -4.00 6.27 7.10
CA ALA A 22 -4.68 5.87 8.33
C ALA A 22 -4.00 6.43 9.59
N ASN A 23 -2.68 6.57 9.60
CA ASN A 23 -1.95 6.97 10.82
C ASN A 23 -2.01 8.48 11.06
N SER A 24 -1.73 9.27 10.03
CA SER A 24 -1.70 10.73 10.14
C SER A 24 -3.05 11.40 9.83
N GLY A 25 -3.95 10.69 9.14
CA GLY A 25 -5.25 11.21 8.74
C GLY A 25 -5.23 12.19 7.56
N ARG A 26 -4.05 12.59 7.07
CA ARG A 26 -3.89 13.46 5.90
C ARG A 26 -3.87 12.67 4.61
N GLU A 27 -4.03 13.38 3.50
CA GLU A 27 -3.68 12.87 2.18
C GLU A 27 -2.16 12.84 2.01
N VAL A 28 -1.68 11.78 1.36
CA VAL A 28 -0.27 11.56 1.01
C VAL A 28 -0.19 11.34 -0.49
N SER A 29 0.62 12.15 -1.17
CA SER A 29 0.95 11.98 -2.59
C SER A 29 2.22 11.16 -2.78
N LEU A 30 2.26 10.30 -3.80
CA LEU A 30 3.49 9.62 -4.21
C LEU A 30 4.59 10.62 -4.59
N GLU A 31 4.23 11.80 -5.11
CA GLU A 31 5.18 12.84 -5.53
C GLU A 31 5.95 13.46 -4.35
N GLU A 32 5.42 13.37 -3.12
CA GLU A 32 6.14 13.78 -1.90
C GLU A 32 7.43 12.98 -1.69
N TYR A 33 7.56 11.83 -2.34
CA TYR A 33 8.73 10.96 -2.27
C TYR A 33 9.69 11.13 -3.45
N THR A 34 9.56 12.19 -4.24
CA THR A 34 10.48 12.46 -5.36
C THR A 34 11.94 12.51 -4.89
N GLY A 35 12.81 11.74 -5.55
CA GLY A 35 14.22 11.61 -5.15
C GLY A 35 14.47 10.60 -4.01
N ARG A 36 13.42 9.98 -3.47
CA ARG A 36 13.48 8.91 -2.45
C ARG A 36 12.93 7.61 -3.04
N LYS A 37 13.48 6.47 -2.62
CA LYS A 37 12.91 5.16 -2.99
C LYS A 37 11.63 4.92 -2.21
N VAL A 38 10.66 4.22 -2.79
CA VAL A 38 9.42 3.84 -2.09
C VAL A 38 9.18 2.35 -2.29
N VAL A 39 8.98 1.64 -1.18
CA VAL A 39 8.50 0.26 -1.13
C VAL A 39 6.99 0.32 -0.96
N LEU A 40 6.25 -0.05 -2.00
CA LEU A 40 4.79 -0.16 -1.96
C LEU A 40 4.38 -1.61 -1.70
N VAL A 41 3.56 -1.82 -0.67
CA VAL A 41 2.98 -3.12 -0.33
C VAL A 41 1.46 -3.07 -0.53
N PHE A 42 0.94 -3.80 -1.52
CA PHE A 42 -0.49 -3.87 -1.79
C PHE A 42 -1.14 -4.98 -0.95
N ILE A 43 -2.24 -4.65 -0.26
CA ILE A 43 -2.87 -5.47 0.79
C ILE A 43 -4.38 -5.49 0.55
N PRO A 44 -5.06 -6.66 0.56
CA PRO A 44 -6.52 -6.71 0.48
C PRO A 44 -7.18 -6.12 1.73
N SER A 45 -8.42 -5.68 1.61
CA SER A 45 -9.22 -5.01 2.64
C SER A 45 -9.44 -5.80 3.95
N ASN A 46 -9.23 -7.12 3.95
CA ASN A 46 -9.38 -7.97 5.13
C ASN A 46 -8.18 -8.91 5.32
N PRO A 47 -6.99 -8.37 5.66
CA PRO A 47 -5.80 -9.18 5.85
C PRO A 47 -5.97 -10.09 7.08
N ARG A 48 -5.55 -11.36 6.97
CA ARG A 48 -5.69 -12.36 8.04
C ARG A 48 -4.34 -12.95 8.41
N GLY A 49 -4.20 -13.33 9.69
CA GLY A 49 -3.10 -14.12 10.29
C GLY A 49 -1.74 -13.95 9.60
N PRO A 50 -1.37 -14.84 8.65
CA PRO A 50 -0.08 -14.79 7.97
C PRO A 50 0.24 -13.44 7.31
N LEU A 51 -0.76 -12.78 6.72
CA LEU A 51 -0.54 -11.49 6.07
C LEU A 51 -0.31 -10.39 7.10
N VAL A 52 -1.01 -10.42 8.23
CA VAL A 52 -0.80 -9.47 9.33
C VAL A 52 0.61 -9.66 9.93
N GLU A 53 1.06 -10.91 10.09
CA GLU A 53 2.42 -11.23 10.50
C GLU A 53 3.46 -10.66 9.53
N GLN A 54 3.26 -10.85 8.22
CA GLN A 54 4.14 -10.30 7.19
C GLN A 54 4.20 -8.76 7.23
N LEU A 55 3.09 -8.08 7.51
CA LEU A 55 3.10 -6.62 7.72
C LEU A 55 3.91 -6.21 8.95
N GLY A 56 3.85 -7.02 10.02
CA GLY A 56 4.72 -6.87 11.18
C GLY A 56 6.21 -7.03 10.83
N GLU A 57 6.56 -7.99 9.96
CA GLU A 57 7.94 -8.16 9.49
C GLU A 57 8.45 -6.97 8.66
N TYR A 58 7.60 -6.39 7.80
CA TYR A 58 7.96 -5.19 7.06
C TYR A 58 8.20 -4.01 8.00
N GLN A 59 7.34 -3.84 9.01
CA GLN A 59 7.54 -2.84 10.05
C GLN A 59 8.88 -3.04 10.79
N ALA A 60 9.21 -4.27 11.17
CA ALA A 60 10.48 -4.56 11.85
C ALA A 60 11.70 -4.22 10.98
N LYS A 61 11.56 -4.31 9.65
CA LYS A 61 12.60 -3.96 8.66
C LYS A 61 12.58 -2.49 8.23
N MET A 62 11.65 -1.69 8.73
CA MET A 62 11.53 -0.26 8.37
C MET A 62 12.83 0.52 8.55
N PRO A 63 13.62 0.36 9.64
CA PRO A 63 14.90 1.06 9.79
C PRO A 63 15.90 0.72 8.67
N ALA A 64 15.95 -0.54 8.22
CA ALA A 64 16.83 -0.95 7.14
C ALA A 64 16.41 -0.35 5.78
N PHE A 65 15.10 -0.15 5.55
CA PHE A 65 14.64 0.59 4.38
C PHE A 65 15.06 2.06 4.46
N GLU A 66 14.92 2.69 5.62
CA GLU A 66 15.30 4.09 5.85
C GLU A 66 16.80 4.33 5.64
N GLU A 67 17.65 3.44 6.15
CA GLU A 67 19.11 3.46 5.92
C GLU A 67 19.48 3.41 4.42
N GLN A 68 18.65 2.77 3.60
CA GLN A 68 18.82 2.69 2.14
C GLN A 68 18.15 3.84 1.37
N GLY A 69 17.66 4.85 2.09
CA GLY A 69 16.93 5.99 1.52
C GLY A 69 15.56 5.62 0.98
N ALA A 70 14.92 4.58 1.53
CA ALA A 70 13.59 4.15 1.13
C ALA A 70 12.53 4.49 2.19
N ALA A 71 11.29 4.70 1.74
CA ALA A 71 10.09 4.75 2.58
C ALA A 71 9.27 3.47 2.38
N LEU A 72 8.56 3.02 3.41
CA LEU A 72 7.63 1.90 3.34
C LEU A 72 6.20 2.44 3.41
N LEU A 73 5.36 2.08 2.45
CA LEU A 73 3.93 2.39 2.41
C LEU A 73 3.13 1.13 2.09
N GLY A 74 2.07 0.90 2.86
CA GLY A 74 1.03 -0.07 2.49
C GLY A 74 -0.12 0.63 1.75
N VAL A 75 -0.74 -0.06 0.80
CA VAL A 75 -1.90 0.41 0.04
C VAL A 75 -2.97 -0.69 0.11
N SER A 76 -4.19 -0.33 0.46
CA SER A 76 -5.30 -1.28 0.57
C SER A 76 -6.61 -0.69 0.08
N ASP A 77 -7.48 -1.53 -0.49
CA ASP A 77 -8.84 -1.17 -0.87
C ASP A 77 -9.79 -1.05 0.33
N ALA A 78 -9.33 -1.36 1.54
CA ALA A 78 -10.07 -1.05 2.78
C ALA A 78 -10.22 0.45 2.99
N THR A 79 -11.32 0.82 3.65
CA THR A 79 -11.58 2.19 4.05
C THR A 79 -10.56 2.67 5.10
N LYS A 80 -10.34 3.98 5.15
CA LYS A 80 -9.48 4.63 6.15
C LYS A 80 -9.78 4.18 7.58
N ASN A 81 -11.05 4.05 7.96
CA ASN A 81 -11.46 3.64 9.31
C ASN A 81 -11.12 2.18 9.61
N GLU A 82 -11.23 1.28 8.62
CA GLU A 82 -10.78 -0.12 8.77
C GLU A 82 -9.27 -0.19 8.95
N LEU A 83 -8.52 0.60 8.18
CA LEU A 83 -7.07 0.70 8.31
C LEU A 83 -6.64 1.31 9.64
N GLU A 84 -7.31 2.36 10.13
CA GLU A 84 -7.07 2.94 11.46
C GLU A 84 -7.23 1.91 12.58
N ARG A 85 -8.26 1.06 12.48
CA ARG A 85 -8.46 -0.04 13.44
C ARG A 85 -7.34 -1.07 13.34
N LEU A 86 -6.93 -1.43 12.12
CA LEU A 86 -5.82 -2.36 11.91
C LEU A 86 -4.52 -1.80 12.49
N THR A 87 -4.18 -0.55 12.19
CA THR A 87 -2.94 0.07 12.67
C THR A 87 -2.94 0.20 14.19
N ALA A 88 -4.07 0.60 14.79
CA ALA A 88 -4.22 0.66 16.25
C ALA A 88 -4.10 -0.73 16.91
N ASN A 89 -4.76 -1.75 16.37
CA ASN A 89 -4.76 -3.10 16.96
C ASN A 89 -3.41 -3.81 16.83
N GLN A 90 -2.66 -3.54 15.76
CA GLN A 90 -1.39 -4.20 15.46
C GLN A 90 -0.17 -3.33 15.78
N GLY A 91 -0.37 -2.10 16.25
CA GLY A 91 0.72 -1.15 16.51
C GLY A 91 1.54 -0.82 15.26
N MET A 92 0.88 -0.73 14.09
CA MET A 92 1.56 -0.40 12.83
C MET A 92 1.88 1.10 12.77
N LYS A 93 3.12 1.43 12.38
CA LYS A 93 3.68 2.79 12.38
C LYS A 93 4.02 3.30 10.97
N PHE A 94 4.25 2.41 10.01
CA PHE A 94 4.44 2.80 8.62
C PHE A 94 3.11 3.26 8.01
N GLY A 95 3.17 4.14 7.01
CA GLY A 95 1.96 4.71 6.39
C GLY A 95 1.10 3.64 5.72
N LEU A 96 -0.21 3.71 5.94
CA LEU A 96 -1.18 2.75 5.39
C LEU A 96 -2.30 3.51 4.66
N MET A 97 -2.23 3.47 3.33
CA MET A 97 -3.05 4.29 2.43
C MET A 97 -4.36 3.57 2.06
N SER A 98 -5.48 4.27 2.18
CA SER A 98 -6.82 3.76 1.82
C SER A 98 -7.18 4.09 0.36
N ASP A 99 -7.03 3.12 -0.52
CA ASP A 99 -7.45 3.08 -1.93
C ASP A 99 -8.93 2.65 -2.07
N SER A 100 -9.82 3.24 -1.27
CA SER A 100 -11.21 2.78 -1.13
C SER A 100 -12.22 3.52 -2.02
N ASN A 101 -11.78 4.47 -2.86
CA ASN A 101 -12.69 5.32 -3.63
C ASN A 101 -12.22 5.61 -5.07
N PRO A 102 -12.68 4.82 -6.07
CA PRO A 102 -13.36 3.54 -5.92
C PRO A 102 -12.39 2.46 -5.41
N PRO A 103 -12.86 1.41 -4.71
CA PRO A 103 -12.00 0.38 -4.13
C PRO A 103 -11.01 -0.20 -5.15
N GLY A 104 -9.73 -0.20 -4.81
CA GLY A 104 -8.65 -0.79 -5.59
C GLY A 104 -8.28 -0.02 -6.87
N ALA A 105 -8.66 1.26 -7.02
CA ALA A 105 -8.39 2.03 -8.23
C ALA A 105 -6.89 2.18 -8.49
N ILE A 106 -6.14 2.55 -7.46
CA ILE A 106 -4.68 2.67 -7.54
C ILE A 106 -4.07 1.28 -7.70
N SER A 107 -4.54 0.30 -6.94
CA SER A 107 -4.08 -1.08 -7.03
C SER A 107 -4.22 -1.65 -8.45
N ARG A 108 -5.31 -1.35 -9.16
CA ARG A 108 -5.52 -1.70 -10.58
C ARG A 108 -4.53 -1.01 -11.52
N HIS A 109 -4.20 0.27 -11.29
CA HIS A 109 -3.19 0.96 -12.10
C HIS A 109 -1.80 0.32 -11.97
N TYR A 110 -1.50 -0.28 -10.82
CA TYR A 110 -0.28 -1.07 -10.60
C TYR A 110 -0.40 -2.53 -11.03
N GLY A 111 -1.58 -2.99 -11.45
CA GLY A 111 -1.87 -4.39 -11.73
C GLY A 111 -1.73 -5.30 -10.51
N ALA A 112 -1.91 -4.76 -9.31
CA ALA A 112 -1.71 -5.40 -8.01
C ALA A 112 -3.05 -5.74 -7.33
N THR A 113 -3.97 -6.37 -8.07
CA THR A 113 -5.25 -6.86 -7.55
C THR A 113 -5.26 -8.39 -7.51
N SER A 114 -6.02 -8.98 -6.58
CA SER A 114 -6.35 -10.41 -6.65
C SER A 114 -7.10 -10.69 -7.94
N THR A 115 -6.75 -11.78 -8.62
CA THR A 115 -7.34 -12.18 -9.91
C THR A 115 -8.65 -12.95 -9.77
N ASP A 116 -9.28 -12.92 -8.59
CA ASP A 116 -10.51 -13.66 -8.27
C ASP A 116 -11.80 -12.91 -8.66
N ASP A 117 -11.76 -12.14 -9.76
CA ASP A 117 -12.95 -11.88 -10.56
C ASP A 117 -12.95 -12.88 -11.74
N GLN A 118 -13.21 -14.15 -11.42
CA GLN A 118 -13.65 -15.17 -12.39
C GLN A 118 -14.82 -15.97 -11.83
#